data_AF-A0AAJ0CX75-F1
#
_entry.id   AF-A0AAJ0CX75-F1
#
_cell.length_a   1.000
_cell.length_b   1.000
_cell.length_c   1.000
_cell.angle_alpha   90.00
_cell.angle_beta   90.00
_cell.angle_gamma   90.00
#
_symmetry.space_group_name_H-M   'P 1'
#
loop_
_entity.id
_entity.type
_entity.pdbx_description
1 polymer ?
#
loop_
_entity_poly.entity_id
_entity_poly.type
_entity_poly.pdbx_seq_one_letter_code
_entity_poly.pdbx_strand_id
1 'polypeptide(L)'
;MLIGKIEDGKGKEAKVQKGDVIVLPAGTAHSNLESTPDYFYIGVYPRRHPKWVNEMGKNPATKFLSTIKAVEMPEEDPVYGKDGPLLKLWHSQNLAKL
;
A
#
# COMPACT_ATOMS: atom_id res chain seq x y z
N MET A 1 3.35 2.41 -7.11
CA MET A 1 4.38 3.30 -7.63
C MET A 1 3.70 4.33 -8.49
N LEU A 2 3.11 5.31 -7.82
CA LEU A 2 2.90 6.61 -8.41
C LEU A 2 4.30 7.18 -8.66
N ILE A 3 4.60 7.53 -9.91
CA ILE A 3 5.80 8.31 -10.22
C ILE A 3 5.34 9.76 -10.13
N GLY A 4 5.71 10.45 -9.04
CA GLY A 4 5.32 11.84 -8.79
C GLY A 4 4.68 12.05 -7.41
N LYS A 5 4.67 13.31 -6.96
CA LYS A 5 4.13 13.73 -5.67
C LYS A 5 2.60 13.72 -5.71
N ILE A 6 1.97 13.17 -4.67
CA ILE A 6 0.54 13.41 -4.45
C ILE A 6 0.40 14.88 -4.06
N GLU A 7 -0.20 15.69 -4.92
CA GLU A 7 -0.30 17.15 -4.74
C GLU A 7 -1.46 17.57 -3.82
N ASP A 8 -2.50 16.73 -3.70
CA ASP A 8 -3.67 16.96 -2.85
C ASP A 8 -4.09 15.67 -2.12
N GLY A 9 -4.51 15.79 -0.85
CA GLY A 9 -4.96 14.69 -0.01
C GLY A 9 -4.80 14.92 1.49
N LYS A 10 -5.64 14.26 2.31
CA LYS A 10 -5.58 14.27 3.79
C LYS A 10 -4.79 13.08 4.34
N GLY A 11 -3.65 12.78 3.72
CA GLY A 11 -2.80 11.65 4.09
C GLY A 11 -2.09 11.86 5.44
N LYS A 12 -1.32 10.84 5.84
CA LYS A 12 -0.37 10.96 6.95
C LYS A 12 1.04 10.85 6.41
N GLU A 13 1.91 11.74 6.87
CA GLU A 13 3.35 11.65 6.61
C GLU A 13 3.98 10.67 7.60
N ALA A 14 4.86 9.80 7.10
CA ALA A 14 5.63 8.87 7.89
C ALA A 14 7.10 9.00 7.51
N LYS A 15 7.96 9.19 8.51
CA LYS A 15 9.41 9.07 8.31
C LYS A 15 9.77 7.60 8.22
N VAL A 16 10.53 7.24 7.19
CA VAL A 16 11.00 5.88 6.96
C VAL A 16 12.52 5.87 6.89
N GLN A 17 13.11 4.81 7.43
CA GLN A 17 14.54 4.54 7.42
C GLN A 17 14.83 3.11 6.95
N LYS A 18 16.11 2.83 6.71
CA LYS A 18 16.57 1.51 6.31
C LYS A 18 16.13 0.45 7.32
N GLY A 19 15.50 -0.62 6.83
CA GLY A 19 15.00 -1.74 7.62
C GLY A 19 13.51 -1.63 7.97
N ASP A 20 12.89 -0.48 7.77
CA ASP A 20 11.45 -0.33 7.97
C ASP A 20 10.67 -1.11 6.89
N VAL A 21 9.53 -1.65 7.30
CA VAL A 21 8.56 -2.30 6.40
C VAL A 21 7.24 -1.56 6.49
N ILE A 22 6.75 -1.08 5.34
CA ILE A 22 5.43 -0.48 5.22
C ILE A 22 4.52 -1.47 4.51
N VAL A 23 3.37 -1.77 5.11
CA VAL A 23 2.30 -2.54 4.47
C VAL A 23 1.16 -1.58 4.09
N LEU A 24 0.75 -1.62 2.83
CA LEU A 24 -0.25 -0.71 2.28
C LEU A 24 -1.51 -1.48 1.87
N PRO A 25 -2.69 -1.17 2.45
CA PRO A 25 -3.97 -1.69 1.99
C PRO A 25 -4.28 -1.36 0.54
N ALA A 26 -5.02 -2.27 -0.09
CA ALA A 26 -5.58 -2.03 -1.42
C ALA A 26 -6.34 -0.69 -1.44
N GLY A 27 -6.12 0.11 -2.48
CA GLY A 27 -6.67 1.45 -2.59
C GLY A 27 -5.89 2.55 -1.86
N THR A 28 -4.76 2.21 -1.21
CA THR A 28 -3.89 3.20 -0.59
C THR A 28 -2.99 3.87 -1.63
N ALA A 29 -3.19 5.17 -1.83
CA ALA A 29 -2.23 6.01 -2.55
C ALA A 29 -1.05 6.35 -1.61
N HIS A 30 0.17 6.38 -2.17
CA HIS A 30 1.36 6.80 -1.44
C HIS A 30 2.33 7.48 -2.42
N SER A 31 3.14 8.38 -1.89
CA SER A 31 4.22 9.04 -2.62
C SER A 31 5.42 9.20 -1.70
N ASN A 32 6.62 9.10 -2.26
CA ASN A 32 7.79 9.66 -1.62
C ASN A 32 7.72 11.19 -1.75
N LEU A 33 7.94 11.92 -0.65
CA LEU A 33 7.94 13.39 -0.63
C LEU A 33 9.36 13.95 -0.71
N GLU A 34 10.29 13.28 -0.02
CA GLU A 34 11.70 13.59 0.04
C GLU A 34 12.47 12.27 0.24
N SER A 35 13.65 12.18 -0.37
CA SER A 35 14.56 11.04 -0.19
C SER A 35 16.00 11.47 -0.41
N THR A 36 16.93 10.75 0.22
CA THR A 36 18.35 10.86 -0.12
C THR A 36 18.64 10.23 -1.49
N PRO A 37 19.76 10.58 -2.15
CA PRO A 37 20.10 10.02 -3.46
C PRO A 37 20.31 8.50 -3.48
N ASP A 38 20.62 7.90 -2.32
CA ASP A 38 20.84 6.46 -2.13
C ASP A 38 19.60 5.72 -1.62
N TYR A 39 18.44 6.36 -1.58
CA TYR A 39 17.19 5.72 -1.18
C TYR A 39 16.75 4.67 -2.20
N PHE A 40 16.52 3.45 -1.74
CA PHE A 40 15.90 2.37 -2.51
C PHE A 40 14.97 1.55 -1.62
N TYR A 41 13.96 0.95 -2.25
CA TYR A 41 13.06 0.00 -1.59
C TYR A 41 12.67 -1.10 -2.57
N ILE A 42 12.18 -2.21 -2.02
CA ILE A 42 11.63 -3.32 -2.81
C ILE A 42 10.12 -3.36 -2.56
N GLY A 43 9.35 -3.32 -3.64
CA GLY A 43 7.92 -3.58 -3.60
C GLY A 43 7.65 -5.06 -3.76
N VAL A 44 6.91 -5.64 -2.82
CA VAL A 44 6.41 -7.02 -2.89
C VAL A 44 4.89 -7.04 -2.83
N TYR A 45 4.30 -8.06 -3.45
CA TYR A 45 2.86 -8.28 -3.48
C TYR A 45 2.58 -9.72 -3.04
N PRO A 46 1.44 -10.01 -2.38
CA PRO A 46 1.19 -11.36 -1.91
C PRO A 46 0.98 -12.33 -3.09
N ARG A 47 1.33 -13.60 -2.87
CA ARG A 47 1.48 -14.60 -3.93
C ARG A 47 0.18 -14.93 -4.67
N ARG A 48 -0.99 -14.84 -4.02
CA ARG A 48 -2.26 -15.38 -4.52
C ARG A 48 -3.24 -14.34 -5.09
N HIS A 49 -2.76 -13.18 -5.53
CA HIS A 49 -3.63 -12.14 -6.09
C HIS A 49 -3.51 -12.07 -7.62
N PRO A 50 -4.56 -11.60 -8.32
CA PRO A 50 -4.45 -11.31 -9.75
C PRO A 50 -3.31 -10.31 -10.01
N LYS A 51 -2.90 -10.21 -11.28
CA LYS A 51 -1.90 -9.22 -11.76
C LYS A 51 -2.19 -7.87 -11.11
N TRP A 52 -1.28 -7.41 -10.24
CA TRP A 52 -1.44 -6.18 -9.49
C TRP A 52 -1.69 -4.99 -10.42
N VAL A 53 -2.62 -4.14 -10.03
CA VAL A 53 -2.88 -2.88 -10.75
C VAL A 53 -2.15 -1.77 -10.02
N ASN A 54 -1.18 -1.17 -10.70
CA ASN A 54 -0.47 0.01 -10.23
C ASN A 54 -0.86 1.18 -11.12
N GLU A 55 -1.64 2.11 -10.59
CA GLU A 55 -2.08 3.30 -11.32
C GLU A 55 -1.24 4.51 -10.87
N MET A 56 -0.73 5.26 -11.84
CA MET A 56 0.09 6.45 -11.61
C MET A 56 -0.78 7.72 -11.53
N GLY A 57 -2.01 7.60 -11.04
CA GLY A 57 -2.92 8.73 -10.86
C GLY A 57 -3.57 9.22 -12.15
N LYS A 58 -3.48 8.47 -13.27
CA LYS A 58 -4.08 8.89 -14.56
C LYS A 58 -5.59 8.73 -14.60
N ASN A 59 -6.15 7.92 -13.71
CA ASN A 59 -7.58 7.66 -13.59
C ASN A 59 -8.02 7.94 -12.14
N PRO A 60 -9.27 8.39 -11.92
CA PRO A 60 -9.80 8.59 -10.58
C PRO A 60 -9.88 7.26 -9.82
N ALA A 61 -9.62 7.29 -8.52
CA ALA A 61 -9.57 6.09 -7.68
C ALA A 61 -10.92 5.34 -7.63
N THR A 62 -12.04 6.07 -7.82
CA THR A 62 -13.40 5.50 -7.91
C THR A 62 -13.55 4.45 -9.01
N LYS A 63 -12.77 4.53 -10.10
CA LYS A 63 -12.76 3.54 -11.19
C LYS A 63 -12.27 2.16 -10.74
N PHE A 64 -11.52 2.09 -9.64
CA PHE A 64 -10.90 0.86 -9.13
C PHE A 64 -11.62 0.28 -7.91
N LEU A 65 -12.78 0.82 -7.51
CA LEU A 65 -13.51 0.40 -6.31
C LEU A 65 -13.80 -1.10 -6.27
N SER A 66 -14.24 -1.69 -7.39
CA SER A 66 -14.50 -3.13 -7.48
C SER A 66 -13.22 -3.95 -7.31
N THR A 67 -12.14 -3.55 -7.99
CA THR A 67 -10.82 -4.19 -7.90
C THR A 67 -10.26 -4.13 -6.47
N ILE A 68 -10.37 -2.97 -5.81
CA ILE A 68 -9.88 -2.76 -4.44
C ILE A 68 -10.64 -3.67 -3.46
N LYS A 69 -11.96 -3.76 -3.59
CA LYS A 69 -12.81 -4.63 -2.75
C LYS A 69 -12.58 -6.12 -2.98
N ALA A 70 -12.06 -6.51 -4.15
CA ALA A 70 -11.77 -7.89 -4.49
C ALA A 70 -10.39 -8.37 -3.99
N VAL A 71 -9.57 -7.48 -3.42
CA VAL A 71 -8.28 -7.89 -2.84
C VAL A 71 -8.54 -8.64 -1.54
N GLU A 72 -8.15 -9.92 -1.53
CA GLU A 72 -8.25 -10.77 -0.34
C GLU A 72 -7.31 -10.29 0.77
N MET A 73 -7.63 -10.70 2.00
CA MET A 73 -6.79 -10.45 3.16
C MET A 73 -5.45 -11.20 3.06
N PRO A 74 -4.35 -10.65 3.59
CA PRO A 74 -3.09 -11.37 3.64
C PRO A 74 -3.23 -12.65 4.48
N GLU A 75 -2.58 -13.74 4.05
CA GLU A 75 -2.55 -15.01 4.79
C GLU A 75 -1.65 -14.91 6.04
N GLU A 76 -0.56 -14.12 5.97
CA GLU A 76 0.45 -13.98 7.02
C GLU A 76 1.03 -12.56 7.07
N ASP A 77 1.62 -12.17 8.21
CA ASP A 77 2.44 -10.97 8.30
C ASP A 77 3.76 -11.17 7.54
N PRO A 78 4.16 -10.26 6.63
CA PRO A 78 5.36 -10.46 5.80
C PRO A 78 6.67 -10.38 6.58
N VAL A 79 6.65 -9.89 7.83
CA VAL A 79 7.82 -9.78 8.70
C VAL A 79 7.79 -10.84 9.80
N TYR A 80 6.63 -11.04 10.43
CA TYR A 80 6.49 -11.87 11.62
C TYR A 80 5.76 -13.20 11.40
N GLY A 81 5.28 -13.48 10.18
CA GLY A 81 4.55 -14.70 9.85
C GLY A 81 3.13 -14.75 10.42
N LYS A 82 2.62 -15.96 10.65
CA LYS A 82 1.22 -16.22 11.05
C LYS A 82 0.76 -15.49 12.32
N ASP A 83 1.65 -15.31 13.28
CA ASP A 83 1.33 -14.70 14.59
C ASP A 83 1.63 -13.19 14.64
N GLY A 84 2.00 -12.61 13.50
CA GLY A 84 2.35 -11.20 13.39
C GLY A 84 1.19 -10.24 13.65
N PRO A 85 1.52 -8.97 13.97
CA PRO A 85 0.53 -7.95 14.27
C PRO A 85 -0.37 -7.59 13.08
N LEU A 86 0.07 -7.79 11.83
CA LEU A 86 -0.67 -7.36 10.64
C LEU A 86 -2.11 -7.89 10.63
N LEU A 87 -2.30 -9.18 10.91
CA LEU A 87 -3.62 -9.83 10.86
C LEU A 87 -4.56 -9.36 11.98
N LYS A 88 -4.02 -8.74 13.04
CA LYS A 88 -4.79 -8.12 14.13
C LYS A 88 -5.15 -6.66 13.84
N LEU A 89 -4.36 -5.98 13.01
CA LEU A 89 -4.57 -4.57 12.64
C LEU A 89 -5.42 -4.43 11.38
N TRP A 90 -5.38 -5.43 10.51
CA TRP A 90 -6.09 -5.42 9.24
C TRP A 90 -7.39 -6.19 9.33
N HIS A 91 -8.50 -5.53 8.99
CA HIS A 91 -9.82 -6.14 8.96
C HIS A 91 -10.49 -5.83 7.63
N SER A 92 -11.34 -6.74 7.14
CA SER A 92 -12.08 -6.59 5.88
C SER A 92 -13.02 -5.38 5.85
N GLN A 93 -13.33 -4.81 7.01
CA GLN A 93 -14.13 -3.59 7.15
C GLN A 93 -13.31 -2.30 7.03
N ASN A 94 -11.98 -2.39 7.15
CA ASN A 94 -11.07 -1.25 7.02
C ASN A 94 -10.79 -0.98 5.54
N LEU A 95 -11.74 -0.35 4.86
CA LEU A 95 -11.58 0.09 3.48
C LEU A 95 -10.81 1.41 3.44
N ALA A 96 -9.96 1.58 2.41
CA ALA A 96 -9.39 2.87 2.09
C ALA A 96 -10.51 3.90 1.91
N LYS A 97 -10.33 5.09 2.51
CA LYS A 97 -11.24 6.22 2.35
C LYS A 97 -11.04 6.79 0.94
N LEU A 98 -11.77 6.23 -0.02
CA LEU A 98 -11.80 6.65 -1.43
C LEU A 98 -12.86 7.71 -1.65
#